data_AF-K1LI79-F1
#
_entry.id   AF-K1LI79-F1
#
_cell.length_a   1.000
_cell.length_b   1.000
_cell.length_c   1.000
_cell.angle_alpha   90.00
_cell.angle_beta   90.00
_cell.angle_gamma   90.00
#
_symmetry.space_group_name_H-M   'P 1'
#
loop_
_entity.id
_entity.type
_entity.pdbx_description
1 polymer ?
#
loop_
_entity_poly.entity_id
_entity_poly.type
_entity_poly.pdbx_seq_one_letter_code
_entity_poly.pdbx_strand_id
1 'polypeptide(L)'
;MVGGIFLSILDKIIPHLHLDQQTAEGVPTQLSSTTLLFLAITIHNIPEGLSVGVAFGAAGMGLSSATLASALSLTLGIALQNFPEGAALAMPIRANGKSNRYAFNLGQASALVEIVAAIIGAWLVTEITVILPYALAFAAGAMIFVCVEELIPESQSNGNEDLATLALIIGFALMMTLDVALG
;
A
#
# COMPACT_ATOMS: atom_id res chain seq x y z
N MET A 1 6.55 -2.64 -12.86
CA MET A 1 6.72 -4.03 -13.36
C MET A 1 7.62 -4.87 -12.45
N VAL A 2 8.85 -4.42 -12.09
CA VAL A 2 9.78 -5.22 -11.28
C VAL A 2 9.20 -5.63 -9.91
N GLY A 3 8.50 -4.74 -9.20
CA GLY A 3 7.86 -5.11 -7.93
C GLY A 3 6.72 -6.12 -8.05
N GLY A 4 5.94 -6.05 -9.13
CA GLY A 4 4.90 -7.04 -9.42
C GLY A 4 5.48 -8.39 -9.83
N ILE A 5 6.59 -8.40 -10.59
CA ILE A 5 7.33 -9.62 -10.89
C ILE A 5 7.95 -10.21 -9.62
N PHE A 6 8.51 -9.37 -8.75
CA PHE A 6 9.05 -9.78 -7.46
C PHE A 6 7.98 -10.43 -6.59
N LEU A 7 6.81 -9.81 -6.45
CA LEU A 7 5.69 -10.41 -5.73
C LEU A 7 5.16 -11.67 -6.43
N SER A 8 5.06 -11.70 -7.76
CA SER A 8 4.66 -12.91 -8.50
C SER A 8 5.65 -14.07 -8.32
N ILE A 9 6.95 -13.79 -8.22
CA ILE A 9 7.96 -14.80 -7.90
C ILE A 9 7.84 -15.22 -6.44
N LEU A 10 7.66 -14.28 -5.51
CA LEU A 10 7.45 -14.60 -4.11
C LEU A 10 6.19 -15.43 -3.90
N ASP A 11 5.10 -15.11 -4.57
CA ASP A 11 3.82 -15.82 -4.54
C ASP A 11 3.96 -17.26 -5.08
N LYS A 12 4.76 -17.46 -6.15
CA LYS A 12 5.09 -18.81 -6.63
C LYS A 12 5.97 -19.61 -5.68
N ILE A 13 6.79 -18.94 -4.87
CA ILE A 13 7.70 -19.57 -3.90
C ILE A 13 7.01 -19.79 -2.54
N ILE A 14 6.11 -18.88 -2.17
CA ILE A 14 5.39 -18.82 -0.91
C ILE A 14 3.92 -19.12 -1.24
N PRO A 15 3.38 -20.32 -1.00
CA PRO A 15 2.01 -20.66 -1.32
C PRO A 15 1.07 -19.72 -0.59
N HIS A 16 0.33 -18.95 -1.37
CA HIS A 16 -0.84 -18.23 -0.90
C HIS A 16 -2.02 -19.10 -1.30
N LEU A 17 -2.84 -19.45 -0.30
CA LEU A 17 -4.03 -20.25 -0.53
C LEU A 17 -5.06 -19.32 -1.18
N HIS A 18 -5.38 -19.49 -2.46
CA HIS A 18 -6.63 -18.98 -3.00
C HIS A 18 -7.76 -19.57 -2.13
N LEU A 19 -8.57 -18.69 -1.53
CA LEU A 19 -9.63 -19.07 -0.59
C LEU A 19 -10.76 -19.92 -1.23
N ASP A 20 -10.64 -20.29 -2.51
CA ASP A 20 -11.65 -21.02 -3.27
C ASP A 20 -11.11 -22.20 -4.12
N GLN A 21 -9.86 -22.65 -3.94
CA GLN A 21 -9.35 -23.84 -4.64
C GLN A 21 -8.62 -24.81 -3.70
N GLN A 22 -9.03 -26.10 -3.76
CA GLN A 22 -8.53 -27.20 -2.91
C GLN A 22 -7.06 -27.59 -3.17
N THR A 23 -6.31 -26.85 -3.98
CA THR A 23 -4.92 -27.16 -4.34
C THR A 23 -4.08 -25.90 -4.20
N ALA A 24 -3.29 -25.82 -3.13
CA ALA A 24 -2.22 -24.84 -3.00
C ALA A 24 -1.15 -25.13 -4.07
N GLU A 25 -0.87 -24.18 -4.96
CA GLU A 25 0.32 -24.25 -5.81
C GLU A 25 1.53 -23.68 -5.04
N GLY A 26 2.70 -24.34 -5.14
CA GLY A 26 3.96 -23.86 -4.54
C GLY A 26 4.56 -24.73 -3.42
N VAL A 27 5.70 -24.30 -2.89
CA VAL A 27 6.44 -25.01 -1.81
C VAL A 27 5.80 -24.68 -0.46
N PRO A 28 5.31 -25.63 0.37
CA PRO A 28 4.53 -25.35 1.57
C PRO A 28 5.18 -24.28 2.49
N THR A 29 4.52 -23.13 2.67
CA THR A 29 4.88 -22.10 3.65
C THR A 29 3.80 -21.99 4.73
N GLN A 30 4.18 -21.41 5.87
CA GLN A 30 3.34 -21.27 7.06
C GLN A 30 2.68 -19.88 7.17
N LEU A 31 2.78 -19.01 6.16
CA LEU A 31 2.27 -17.63 6.23
C LEU A 31 0.83 -17.56 5.72
N SER A 32 -0.05 -16.90 6.46
CA SER A 32 -1.46 -16.71 6.07
C SER A 32 -1.61 -15.60 5.03
N SER A 33 -2.64 -15.63 4.18
CA SER A 33 -2.93 -14.57 3.19
C SER A 33 -3.02 -13.18 3.85
N THR A 34 -3.56 -13.11 5.08
CA THR A 34 -3.53 -11.91 5.92
C THR A 34 -2.12 -11.39 6.21
N THR A 35 -1.17 -12.28 6.48
CA THR A 35 0.23 -11.90 6.74
C THR A 35 0.88 -11.32 5.49
N LEU A 36 0.50 -11.82 4.32
CA LEU A 36 1.09 -11.45 3.06
C LEU A 36 0.54 -10.11 2.58
N LEU A 37 -0.78 -9.91 2.71
CA LEU A 37 -1.41 -8.60 2.57
C LEU A 37 -0.82 -7.56 3.54
N PHE A 38 -0.63 -7.93 4.82
CA PHE A 38 0.01 -7.06 5.80
C PHE A 38 1.43 -6.65 5.38
N LEU A 39 2.24 -7.61 4.94
CA LEU A 39 3.61 -7.36 4.48
C LEU A 39 3.65 -6.50 3.22
N ALA A 40 2.77 -6.76 2.26
CA ALA A 40 2.71 -6.01 1.01
C ALA A 40 2.35 -4.54 1.25
N ILE A 41 1.31 -4.27 2.05
CA ILE A 41 0.91 -2.91 2.45
C ILE A 41 2.05 -2.25 3.24
N THR A 42 2.67 -2.96 4.19
CA THR A 42 3.82 -2.42 4.94
C THR A 42 4.99 -2.04 4.02
N ILE A 43 5.29 -2.82 2.99
CA ILE A 43 6.35 -2.49 2.03
C ILE A 43 5.95 -1.28 1.16
N HIS A 44 4.68 -1.14 0.79
CA HIS A 44 4.17 0.00 0.03
C HIS A 44 4.28 1.32 0.79
N ASN A 45 4.02 1.26 2.10
CA ASN A 45 4.08 2.39 3.02
C ASN A 45 5.50 2.97 3.18
N ILE A 46 6.55 2.21 2.85
CA ILE A 46 7.94 2.70 2.94
C ILE A 46 8.20 3.84 1.94
N PRO A 47 7.99 3.67 0.61
CA PRO A 47 8.11 4.77 -0.34
C PRO A 47 7.22 5.99 -0.06
N GLU A 48 6.02 5.80 0.48
CA GLU A 48 5.15 6.90 0.86
C GLU A 48 5.74 7.73 1.99
N GLY A 49 6.16 7.07 3.07
CA GLY A 49 6.86 7.73 4.17
C GLY A 49 8.12 8.45 3.67
N LEU A 50 8.95 7.79 2.85
CA LEU A 50 10.13 8.43 2.25
C LEU A 50 9.76 9.67 1.43
N SER A 51 8.66 9.63 0.67
CA SER A 51 8.18 10.76 -0.14
C SER A 51 7.77 11.95 0.71
N VAL A 52 7.02 11.72 1.81
CA VAL A 52 6.69 12.75 2.80
C VAL A 52 7.96 13.35 3.41
N GLY A 53 8.89 12.49 3.84
CA GLY A 53 10.16 12.90 4.43
C GLY A 53 11.00 13.77 3.49
N VAL A 54 11.20 13.31 2.26
CA VAL A 54 11.95 14.02 1.22
C VAL A 54 11.28 15.35 0.89
N ALA A 55 9.96 15.40 0.78
CA ALA A 55 9.24 16.63 0.46
C ALA A 55 9.43 17.70 1.54
N PHE A 56 9.27 17.35 2.82
CA PHE A 56 9.51 18.28 3.92
C PHE A 56 10.99 18.63 4.10
N GLY A 57 11.90 17.67 3.95
CA GLY A 57 13.33 17.89 4.03
C GLY A 57 13.83 18.83 2.93
N ALA A 58 13.40 18.60 1.68
CA ALA A 58 13.74 19.46 0.55
C ALA A 58 13.17 20.88 0.71
N ALA A 59 11.94 21.02 1.21
CA ALA A 59 11.35 22.32 1.53
C ALA A 59 12.12 23.05 2.64
N GLY A 60 12.54 22.34 3.69
CA GLY A 60 13.36 22.89 4.79
C GLY A 60 14.76 23.31 4.36
N MET A 61 15.34 22.63 3.36
CA MET A 61 16.63 22.98 2.75
C MET A 61 16.54 24.11 1.70
N GLY A 62 15.32 24.53 1.33
CA GLY A 62 15.11 25.58 0.32
C GLY A 62 15.45 25.14 -1.11
N LEU A 63 15.32 23.84 -1.44
CA LEU A 63 15.46 23.39 -2.82
C LEU A 63 14.36 24.02 -3.69
N SER A 64 14.74 24.60 -4.83
CA SER A 64 13.81 25.35 -5.70
C SER A 64 12.64 24.54 -6.24
N SER A 65 12.73 23.21 -6.22
CA SER A 65 11.68 22.28 -6.67
C SER A 65 10.71 21.85 -5.56
N ALA A 66 10.94 22.22 -4.29
CA ALA A 66 10.13 21.77 -3.16
C ALA A 66 9.65 22.95 -2.31
N THR A 67 8.33 23.10 -2.20
CA THR A 67 7.71 24.12 -1.34
C THR A 67 7.03 23.48 -0.14
N LEU A 68 6.85 24.25 0.95
CA LEU A 68 6.07 23.79 2.09
C LEU A 68 4.62 23.43 1.68
N ALA A 69 4.05 24.20 0.75
CA ALA A 69 2.70 23.94 0.23
C ALA A 69 2.63 22.59 -0.49
N SER A 70 3.56 22.29 -1.40
CA SER A 70 3.60 21.00 -2.10
C SER A 70 3.85 19.81 -1.16
N ALA A 71 4.68 20.00 -0.13
CA ALA A 71 4.91 18.95 0.88
C ALA A 71 3.65 18.66 1.71
N LEU A 72 2.92 19.71 2.10
CA LEU A 72 1.64 19.58 2.81
C LEU A 72 0.57 18.91 1.95
N SER A 73 0.45 19.29 0.68
CA SER A 73 -0.53 18.68 -0.22
C SER A 73 -0.24 17.20 -0.46
N LEU A 74 1.02 16.81 -0.72
CA LEU A 74 1.44 15.42 -0.84
C LEU A 74 1.09 14.61 0.42
N THR A 75 1.38 15.17 1.60
CA THR A 75 1.10 14.52 2.87
C THR A 75 -0.39 14.32 3.11
N LEU A 76 -1.21 15.30 2.72
CA LEU A 76 -2.67 15.17 2.78
C LEU A 76 -3.19 14.10 1.81
N GLY A 77 -2.62 14.02 0.61
CA GLY A 77 -2.94 12.96 -0.35
C GLY A 77 -2.69 11.58 0.24
N ILE A 78 -1.46 11.34 0.72
CA ILE A 78 -1.05 10.09 1.37
C ILE A 78 -1.92 9.77 2.60
N ALA A 79 -2.18 10.76 3.46
CA ALA A 79 -3.04 10.55 4.63
C ALA A 79 -4.47 10.11 4.26
N LEU A 80 -5.01 10.62 3.15
CA LEU A 80 -6.35 10.28 2.69
C LEU A 80 -6.45 8.86 2.11
N GLN A 81 -5.44 8.37 1.39
CA GLN A 81 -5.41 7.00 0.85
C GLN A 81 -5.10 5.94 1.92
N ASN A 82 -4.34 6.29 2.96
CA ASN A 82 -3.95 5.32 3.99
C ASN A 82 -5.15 4.90 4.86
N PHE A 83 -6.22 5.69 4.88
CA PHE A 83 -7.46 5.31 5.54
C PHE A 83 -8.17 4.14 4.82
N PRO A 84 -8.48 4.22 3.50
CA PRO A 84 -8.91 3.06 2.71
C PRO A 84 -7.97 1.85 2.80
N GLU A 85 -6.65 2.03 2.75
CA GLU A 85 -5.69 0.92 2.79
C GLU A 85 -5.69 0.18 4.14
N GLY A 86 -5.69 0.94 5.24
CA GLY A 86 -5.81 0.36 6.59
C GLY A 86 -7.13 -0.40 6.75
N ALA A 87 -8.22 0.08 6.16
CA ALA A 87 -9.50 -0.62 6.13
C ALA A 87 -9.44 -1.90 5.25
N ALA A 88 -8.77 -1.85 4.11
CA ALA A 88 -8.58 -3.00 3.21
C ALA A 88 -7.84 -4.16 3.90
N LEU A 89 -6.92 -3.86 4.83
CA LEU A 89 -6.28 -4.87 5.67
C LEU A 89 -7.17 -5.32 6.84
N ALA A 90 -7.83 -4.39 7.53
CA ALA A 90 -8.60 -4.69 8.73
C ALA A 90 -9.88 -5.51 8.44
N MET A 91 -10.55 -5.28 7.31
CA MET A 91 -11.84 -5.91 6.99
C MET A 91 -11.74 -7.43 6.78
N PRO A 92 -10.79 -7.98 6.01
CA PRO A 92 -10.60 -9.43 5.87
C PRO A 92 -10.20 -10.10 7.20
N ILE A 93 -9.37 -9.44 8.02
CA ILE A 93 -8.99 -9.93 9.35
C ILE A 93 -10.22 -10.10 10.24
N ARG A 94 -11.13 -9.12 10.17
CA ARG A 94 -12.39 -9.15 10.91
C ARG A 94 -13.35 -10.22 10.38
N ALA A 95 -13.41 -10.40 9.06
CA ALA A 95 -14.19 -11.43 8.40
C ALA A 95 -13.73 -12.84 8.81
N ASN A 96 -12.43 -13.03 8.99
CA ASN A 96 -11.80 -14.26 9.51
C ASN A 96 -11.99 -14.48 11.03
N GLY A 97 -12.95 -13.80 11.67
CA GLY A 97 -13.38 -14.05 13.04
C GLY A 97 -12.51 -13.41 14.14
N LYS A 98 -11.53 -12.55 13.81
CA LYS A 98 -10.75 -11.80 14.81
C LYS A 98 -11.56 -10.63 15.39
N SER A 99 -11.15 -10.12 16.55
CA SER A 99 -11.83 -9.00 17.22
C SER A 99 -11.62 -7.67 16.47
N ASN A 100 -12.57 -6.74 16.59
CA ASN A 100 -12.47 -5.40 15.99
C ASN A 100 -11.17 -4.69 16.37
N ARG A 101 -10.76 -4.79 17.65
CA ARG A 101 -9.53 -4.16 18.15
C ARG A 101 -8.28 -4.76 17.52
N TYR A 102 -8.26 -6.08 17.35
CA TYR A 102 -7.13 -6.75 16.71
C TYR A 102 -6.98 -6.31 15.24
N ALA A 103 -8.09 -6.34 14.48
CA ALA A 103 -8.11 -5.90 13.09
C ALA A 103 -7.69 -4.44 12.93
N PHE A 104 -8.25 -3.54 13.74
CA PHE A 104 -7.93 -2.11 13.73
C PHE A 104 -6.47 -1.81 14.10
N ASN A 105 -5.94 -2.51 15.10
CA ASN A 105 -4.55 -2.32 15.51
C ASN A 105 -3.58 -2.84 14.45
N LEU A 106 -3.89 -3.96 13.79
CA LEU A 106 -3.03 -4.49 12.73
C LEU A 106 -3.05 -3.59 11.49
N GLY A 107 -4.23 -3.06 11.13
CA GLY A 107 -4.39 -2.10 10.03
C GLY A 107 -3.61 -0.81 10.22
N GLN A 108 -3.51 -0.28 11.45
CA GLN A 108 -2.65 0.88 11.72
C GLN A 108 -1.17 0.51 11.86
N ALA A 109 -0.87 -0.69 12.36
CA ALA A 109 0.50 -1.13 12.54
C ALA A 109 1.27 -1.24 11.22
N SER A 110 0.59 -1.55 10.10
CA SER A 110 1.23 -1.55 8.78
C SER A 110 1.69 -0.16 8.33
N ALA A 111 1.05 0.92 8.81
CA ALA A 111 1.40 2.31 8.51
C ALA A 111 2.51 2.89 9.42
N LEU A 112 2.87 2.22 10.52
CA LEU A 112 3.92 2.74 11.43
C LEU A 112 5.28 2.88 10.75
N VAL A 113 5.53 2.10 9.70
CA VAL A 113 6.76 2.18 8.92
C VAL A 113 6.91 3.52 8.19
N GLU A 114 5.81 4.19 7.86
CA GLU A 114 5.82 5.52 7.21
C GLU A 114 6.51 6.55 8.08
N ILE A 115 6.29 6.52 9.39
CA ILE A 115 6.89 7.47 10.33
C ILE A 115 8.42 7.33 10.31
N VAL A 116 8.90 6.09 10.37
CA VAL A 116 10.33 5.78 10.33
C VAL A 116 10.92 6.19 8.98
N ALA A 117 10.24 5.82 7.89
CA ALA A 117 10.65 6.16 6.54
C ALA A 117 10.66 7.68 6.29
N ALA A 118 9.69 8.44 6.82
CA ALA A 118 9.63 9.89 6.71
C ALA A 118 10.78 10.57 7.44
N ILE A 119 11.14 10.10 8.64
CA ILE A 119 12.31 10.61 9.36
C ILE A 119 13.59 10.35 8.55
N ILE A 120 13.75 9.15 8.00
CA ILE A 120 14.90 8.79 7.17
C ILE A 120 14.95 9.65 5.89
N GLY A 121 13.81 9.80 5.20
CA GLY A 121 13.68 10.59 3.98
C GLY A 121 14.01 12.07 4.21
N ALA A 122 13.58 12.63 5.34
CA ALA A 122 13.89 14.00 5.72
C ALA A 122 15.37 14.21 6.08
N TRP A 123 16.04 13.19 6.62
CA TRP A 123 17.46 13.29 6.97
C TRP A 123 18.40 13.05 5.79
N LEU A 124 18.01 12.20 4.85
CA LEU A 124 18.82 11.75 3.71
C LEU A 124 18.28 12.25 2.36
N VAL A 125 17.71 13.46 2.32
CA VAL A 125 17.03 14.03 1.14
C VAL A 125 17.83 13.84 -0.16
N THR A 126 19.13 14.17 -0.15
CA THR A 126 19.98 14.10 -1.36
C THR A 126 20.19 12.67 -1.85
N GLU A 127 20.29 11.70 -0.96
CA GLU A 127 20.50 10.30 -1.31
C GLU A 127 19.18 9.63 -1.72
N ILE A 128 18.11 9.91 -0.97
CA ILE A 128 16.80 9.30 -1.20
C ILE A 128 16.19 9.81 -2.50
N THR A 129 16.35 11.09 -2.86
CA THR A 129 15.80 11.63 -4.13
C THR A 129 16.27 10.88 -5.38
N VAL A 130 17.46 10.27 -5.36
CA VAL A 130 17.97 9.43 -6.45
C VAL A 130 17.29 8.05 -6.49
N ILE A 131 17.03 7.46 -5.32
CA ILE A 131 16.49 6.10 -5.19
C ILE A 131 14.95 6.09 -5.22
N LEU A 132 14.31 7.18 -4.80
CA LEU A 132 12.88 7.30 -4.59
C LEU A 132 12.05 6.93 -5.83
N PRO A 133 12.37 7.35 -7.07
CA PRO A 133 11.60 6.97 -8.25
C PRO A 133 11.60 5.45 -8.49
N TYR A 134 12.72 4.78 -8.20
CA TYR A 134 12.82 3.33 -8.33
C TYR A 134 12.04 2.60 -7.24
N ALA A 135 12.10 3.13 -6.01
CA ALA A 135 11.33 2.61 -4.88
C ALA A 135 9.83 2.74 -5.11
N LEU A 136 9.36 3.90 -5.59
CA LEU A 136 7.96 4.14 -5.97
C LEU A 136 7.53 3.22 -7.12
N ALA A 137 8.33 3.09 -8.18
CA ALA A 137 8.01 2.20 -9.30
C ALA A 137 7.97 0.72 -8.90
N PHE A 138 8.80 0.32 -7.93
CA PHE A 138 8.75 -1.01 -7.33
C PHE A 138 7.46 -1.20 -6.54
N ALA A 139 7.16 -0.29 -5.59
CA ALA A 139 5.97 -0.36 -4.75
C ALA A 139 4.66 -0.29 -5.54
N ALA A 140 4.57 0.57 -6.56
CA ALA A 140 3.43 0.61 -7.47
C ALA A 140 3.23 -0.73 -8.22
N GLY A 141 4.33 -1.34 -8.69
CA GLY A 141 4.28 -2.65 -9.32
C GLY A 141 3.80 -3.75 -8.37
N ALA A 142 4.24 -3.71 -7.11
CA ALA A 142 3.81 -4.63 -6.06
C ALA A 142 2.31 -4.47 -5.75
N MET A 143 1.82 -3.24 -5.57
CA MET A 143 0.40 -3.01 -5.29
C MET A 143 -0.52 -3.36 -6.44
N ILE A 144 -0.10 -3.15 -7.69
CA ILE A 144 -0.88 -3.64 -8.84
C ILE A 144 -1.06 -5.17 -8.76
N PHE A 145 -0.01 -5.91 -8.42
CA PHE A 145 -0.09 -7.37 -8.26
C PHE A 145 -1.08 -7.74 -7.14
N VAL A 146 -0.96 -7.15 -5.95
CA VAL A 146 -1.85 -7.42 -4.81
C VAL A 146 -3.31 -7.05 -5.10
N CYS A 147 -3.55 -5.91 -5.75
CA CYS A 147 -4.88 -5.49 -6.12
C CYS A 147 -5.56 -6.49 -7.06
N VAL A 148 -4.82 -6.96 -8.07
CA VAL A 148 -5.35 -7.88 -9.09
C VAL A 148 -5.51 -9.30 -8.54
N GLU A 149 -4.54 -9.80 -7.80
CA GLU A 149 -4.50 -11.19 -7.33
C GLU A 149 -5.37 -11.42 -6.09
N GLU A 150 -5.46 -10.43 -5.19
CA GLU A 150 -6.13 -10.59 -3.90
C GLU A 150 -7.37 -9.68 -3.76
N LEU A 151 -7.20 -8.35 -3.86
CA LEU A 151 -8.26 -7.41 -3.45
C LEU A 151 -9.48 -7.44 -4.38
N ILE A 152 -9.28 -7.50 -5.70
CA ILE A 152 -10.37 -7.54 -6.66
C ILE A 152 -11.17 -8.85 -6.53
N PRO A 153 -10.57 -10.04 -6.59
CA PRO A 153 -11.29 -11.30 -6.38
C PRO A 153 -12.02 -11.37 -5.04
N GLU A 154 -11.36 -10.95 -3.95
CA GLU A 154 -11.97 -10.93 -2.61
C GLU A 154 -13.17 -9.99 -2.55
N SER A 155 -13.08 -8.80 -3.15
CA SER A 155 -14.20 -7.83 -3.18
C SER A 155 -15.41 -8.35 -3.95
N GLN A 156 -15.18 -9.15 -4.99
CA GLN A 156 -16.21 -9.74 -5.83
C GLN A 156 -16.77 -11.05 -5.24
N SER A 157 -16.12 -11.59 -4.20
CA SER A 157 -16.62 -12.74 -3.46
C SER A 157 -17.99 -12.47 -2.82
N ASN A 158 -18.69 -13.55 -2.46
CA ASN A 158 -20.00 -13.48 -1.79
C ASN A 158 -21.13 -12.80 -2.61
N GLY A 159 -21.01 -12.75 -3.94
CA GLY A 159 -22.07 -12.30 -4.84
C GLY A 159 -22.26 -10.79 -4.95
N ASN A 160 -21.23 -9.99 -4.60
CA ASN A 160 -21.29 -8.52 -4.61
C ASN A 160 -20.60 -7.90 -5.85
N GLU A 161 -20.48 -8.64 -6.95
CA GLU A 161 -19.68 -8.28 -8.13
C GLU A 161 -19.97 -6.85 -8.67
N ASP A 162 -21.26 -6.51 -8.84
CA ASP A 162 -21.69 -5.20 -9.35
C ASP A 162 -21.33 -4.06 -8.39
N LEU A 163 -21.56 -4.27 -7.09
CA LEU A 163 -21.28 -3.27 -6.06
C LEU A 163 -19.77 -3.08 -5.87
N ALA A 164 -18.99 -4.17 -5.90
CA ALA A 164 -17.54 -4.15 -5.84
C ALA A 164 -16.95 -3.38 -7.02
N THR A 165 -17.46 -3.62 -8.23
CA THR A 165 -17.04 -2.91 -9.44
C THR A 165 -17.37 -1.41 -9.38
N LEU A 166 -18.57 -1.06 -8.91
CA LEU A 166 -18.95 0.35 -8.71
C LEU A 166 -18.07 1.03 -7.66
N ALA A 167 -17.81 0.36 -6.54
CA ALA A 167 -16.94 0.86 -5.48
C ALA A 167 -15.50 1.07 -5.98
N LEU A 168 -14.98 0.15 -6.81
CA LEU A 168 -13.67 0.29 -7.46
C LEU A 168 -13.63 1.54 -8.36
N ILE A 169 -14.64 1.74 -9.21
CA ILE A 169 -14.71 2.92 -10.10
C ILE A 169 -14.75 4.21 -9.29
N ILE A 170 -15.59 4.27 -8.24
CA ILE A 170 -15.70 5.44 -7.37
C ILE A 170 -14.38 5.69 -6.63
N GLY A 171 -13.77 4.65 -6.07
CA GLY A 171 -12.49 4.75 -5.37
C GLY A 171 -11.37 5.23 -6.29
N PHE A 172 -11.28 4.68 -7.49
CA PHE A 172 -10.31 5.10 -8.50
C PHE A 172 -10.53 6.57 -8.92
N ALA A 173 -11.77 6.96 -9.23
CA ALA A 173 -12.09 8.33 -9.61
C ALA A 173 -11.80 9.33 -8.48
N LEU A 174 -12.10 8.96 -7.23
CA LEU A 174 -11.78 9.77 -6.07
C LEU A 174 -10.27 9.94 -5.93
N MET A 175 -9.49 8.86 -6.02
CA MET A 175 -8.03 8.95 -5.92
C MET A 175 -7.40 9.78 -7.04
N MET A 176 -7.82 9.59 -8.29
CA MET A 176 -7.33 10.41 -9.41
C MET A 176 -7.73 11.88 -9.25
N THR A 177 -8.89 12.17 -8.68
CA THR A 177 -9.30 13.55 -8.39
C THR A 177 -8.44 14.15 -7.30
N LEU A 178 -8.14 13.40 -6.23
CA LEU A 178 -7.27 13.84 -5.15
C LEU A 178 -5.83 14.08 -5.62
N ASP A 179 -5.29 13.17 -6.44
CA ASP A 179 -3.96 13.29 -7.06
C ASP A 179 -3.83 14.61 -7.85
N VAL A 180 -4.76 14.85 -8.79
CA VAL A 180 -4.77 16.08 -9.59
C VAL A 180 -5.03 17.34 -8.75
N ALA A 181 -5.87 17.25 -7.71
CA ALA A 181 -6.21 18.40 -6.88
C ALA A 181 -5.10 18.76 -5.87
N LEU A 182 -4.31 17.78 -5.43
CA LEU A 182 -3.28 17.95 -4.41
C LEU A 182 -1.86 18.05 -4.99
N GLY A 183 -1.62 17.66 -6.25
CA GLY A 183 -0.40 18.05 -6.96
C GLY A 183 0.10 17.04 -7.98
#